data_AF-A0A6B2DYC3-F1
#
_entry.id   AF-A0A6B2DYC3-F1
#
_cell.length_a   1.000
_cell.length_b   1.000
_cell.length_c   1.000
_cell.angle_alpha   90.00
_cell.angle_beta   90.00
_cell.angle_gamma   90.00
#
_symmetry.space_group_name_H-M   'P 1'
#
loop_
_entity.id
_entity.type
_entity.pdbx_description
1 polymer ?
#
loop_
_entity_poly.entity_id
_entity_poly.type
_entity_poly.pdbx_seq_one_letter_code
_entity_poly.pdbx_strand_id
1 'polypeptide(L)'
;ERVRSRLGRTSPAPSAAWRALTGGLASDEAAELKARRASRGWGRFTRNFVVQASAADMTAVMLATLRQRLPAPAHLVFFQHDEVIVHTPEELAEEVTTAITDSVAEAARMLFGPACPVRFPLHIAPVDTYADAK
;
A
#
# COMPACT_ATOMS: atom_id res chain seq x y z
N GLU A 1 -18.99 10.20 0.08
CA GLU A 1 -18.18 10.57 1.26
C GLU A 1 -16.70 10.33 0.97
N ARG A 2 -15.79 11.11 1.57
CA ARG A 2 -14.34 10.86 1.49
C ARG A 2 -13.96 9.77 2.49
N VAL A 3 -12.93 9.00 2.18
CA VAL A 3 -12.41 7.94 3.07
C VAL A 3 -10.96 8.22 3.40
N ARG A 4 -10.46 7.60 4.48
CA ARG A 4 -9.07 7.75 4.94
C ARG A 4 -8.41 6.39 5.14
N SER A 5 -7.10 6.34 4.89
CA SER A 5 -6.26 5.20 5.28
C SER A 5 -6.02 5.17 6.78
N ARG A 6 -5.32 4.14 7.27
CA ARG A 6 -4.97 4.02 8.69
C ARG A 6 -4.09 5.16 9.21
N LEU A 7 -3.13 5.65 8.42
CA LEU A 7 -2.31 6.82 8.79
C LEU A 7 -2.90 8.15 8.29
N GLY A 8 -4.16 8.16 7.84
CA GLY A 8 -4.90 9.41 7.58
C GLY A 8 -4.80 9.99 6.17
N ARG A 9 -4.17 9.29 5.21
CA ARG A 9 -4.22 9.70 3.79
C ARG A 9 -5.67 9.76 3.33
N THR A 10 -6.08 10.88 2.76
CA THR A 10 -7.49 11.17 2.46
C THR A 10 -7.77 11.03 0.98
N SER A 11 -8.87 10.37 0.63
CA SER A 11 -9.28 10.25 -0.77
C SER A 11 -9.62 11.63 -1.35
N PRO A 12 -9.41 11.82 -2.67
CA PRO A 12 -9.98 12.95 -3.40
C PRO A 12 -11.48 13.11 -3.13
N ALA A 13 -11.98 14.34 -3.26
CA ALA A 13 -13.41 14.60 -3.25
C ALA A 13 -14.06 14.06 -4.54
N PRO A 14 -15.35 13.68 -4.52
CA PRO A 14 -16.08 13.48 -5.75
C PRO A 14 -16.06 14.75 -6.61
N SER A 15 -15.83 14.61 -7.91
CA SER A 15 -15.78 15.73 -8.83
C SER A 15 -17.13 16.48 -8.88
N ALA A 16 -17.12 17.74 -9.31
CA ALA A 16 -18.37 18.48 -9.53
C ALA A 16 -19.30 17.78 -10.53
N ALA A 17 -18.72 17.22 -11.61
CA ALA A 17 -19.45 16.44 -12.61
C ALA A 17 -20.10 15.19 -12.01
N TRP A 18 -19.40 14.46 -11.14
CA TRP A 18 -19.99 13.33 -10.43
C TRP A 18 -21.15 13.77 -9.53
N ARG A 19 -20.97 14.84 -8.75
CA ARG A 19 -22.01 15.38 -7.85
C ARG A 19 -23.25 15.82 -8.62
N ALA A 20 -23.09 16.50 -9.75
CA ALA A 20 -24.19 16.90 -10.62
C ALA A 20 -24.93 15.68 -11.19
N LEU A 21 -24.18 14.65 -11.60
CA LEU A 21 -24.74 13.41 -12.16
C LEU A 21 -25.52 12.57 -11.14
N THR A 22 -25.08 12.55 -9.87
CA THR A 22 -25.69 11.68 -8.84
C THR A 22 -26.57 12.40 -7.83
N GLY A 23 -26.57 13.74 -7.83
CA GLY A 23 -27.23 14.56 -6.81
C GLY A 23 -28.56 15.20 -7.24
N GLY A 24 -28.99 15.03 -8.49
CA GLY A 24 -30.24 15.56 -9.03
C GLY A 24 -31.28 14.47 -9.33
N LEU A 25 -32.52 14.90 -9.61
CA LEU A 25 -33.56 14.03 -10.17
C LEU A 25 -33.20 13.67 -11.61
N ALA A 26 -33.26 12.39 -11.96
CA ALA A 26 -33.01 11.94 -13.33
C ALA A 26 -34.12 12.44 -14.27
N SER A 27 -33.74 12.97 -15.43
CA SER A 27 -34.67 13.44 -16.47
C SER A 27 -35.37 12.30 -17.20
N ASP A 28 -34.71 11.14 -17.27
CA ASP A 28 -35.16 9.93 -17.98
C ASP A 28 -34.47 8.67 -17.41
N GLU A 29 -34.88 7.50 -17.87
CA GLU A 29 -34.33 6.21 -17.44
C GLU A 29 -32.83 6.04 -17.75
N ALA A 30 -32.34 6.63 -18.85
CA ALA A 30 -30.94 6.53 -19.24
C ALA A 30 -30.05 7.35 -18.30
N ALA A 31 -30.51 8.54 -17.89
CA ALA A 31 -29.88 9.39 -16.90
C ALA A 31 -29.85 8.70 -15.52
N GLU A 32 -30.95 8.07 -15.12
CA GLU A 32 -31.03 7.28 -13.87
C GLU A 32 -30.02 6.13 -13.87
N LEU A 33 -29.91 5.38 -14.98
CA LEU A 33 -28.95 4.29 -15.11
C LEU A 33 -27.50 4.80 -15.04
N LYS A 34 -27.21 5.94 -15.66
CA LYS A 34 -25.87 6.56 -15.63
C LYS A 34 -25.50 7.03 -14.22
N ALA A 35 -26.43 7.67 -13.50
CA ALA A 35 -26.26 8.06 -12.11
C ALA A 35 -25.96 6.87 -11.21
N ARG A 36 -26.74 5.78 -11.33
CA ARG A 36 -26.51 4.53 -10.59
C ARG A 36 -25.14 3.92 -10.87
N ARG A 37 -24.71 3.88 -12.13
CA ARG A 37 -23.38 3.39 -12.52
C ARG A 37 -22.26 4.23 -11.90
N ALA A 38 -22.39 5.56 -11.94
CA ALA A 38 -21.42 6.48 -11.35
C ALA A 38 -21.34 6.34 -9.82
N SER A 39 -22.48 6.17 -9.14
CA SER A 39 -22.53 5.91 -7.69
C SER A 39 -21.85 4.59 -7.32
N ARG A 40 -22.13 3.51 -8.08
CA ARG A 40 -21.45 2.22 -7.90
C ARG A 40 -19.95 2.31 -8.15
N GLY A 41 -19.54 3.05 -9.17
CA GLY A 41 -18.13 3.31 -9.48
C GLY A 41 -17.41 4.02 -8.34
N TRP A 42 -18.03 5.07 -7.78
CA TRP A 42 -17.51 5.77 -6.61
C TRP A 42 -17.38 4.87 -5.39
N GLY A 43 -18.41 4.04 -5.13
CA GLY A 43 -18.34 3.06 -4.05
C GLY A 43 -17.25 2.00 -4.22
N ARG A 44 -16.88 1.62 -5.46
CA ARG A 44 -15.70 0.77 -5.70
C ARG A 44 -14.41 1.55 -5.47
N PHE A 45 -14.32 2.77 -5.97
CA PHE A 45 -13.16 3.64 -5.78
C PHE A 45 -12.83 3.84 -4.31
N THR A 46 -13.79 4.21 -3.47
CA THR A 46 -13.52 4.47 -2.04
C THR A 46 -13.12 3.21 -1.28
N ARG A 47 -13.73 2.05 -1.58
CA ARG A 47 -13.32 0.77 -0.99
C ARG A 47 -11.89 0.40 -1.38
N ASN A 48 -11.54 0.51 -2.66
CA ASN A 48 -10.18 0.25 -3.13
C ASN A 48 -9.16 1.23 -2.55
N PHE A 49 -9.53 2.50 -2.41
CA PHE A 49 -8.67 3.53 -1.84
C PHE A 49 -8.22 3.17 -0.42
N VAL A 50 -9.13 2.73 0.45
CA VAL A 50 -8.78 2.36 1.84
C VAL A 50 -7.74 1.24 1.86
N VAL A 51 -7.91 0.22 1.01
CA VAL A 51 -6.99 -0.91 0.92
C VAL A 51 -5.62 -0.46 0.40
N GLN A 52 -5.59 0.19 -0.77
CA GLN A 52 -4.34 0.61 -1.41
C GLN A 52 -3.57 1.64 -0.59
N ALA A 53 -4.27 2.62 -0.01
CA ALA A 53 -3.63 3.64 0.81
C ALA A 53 -3.11 3.06 2.12
N SER A 54 -3.79 2.08 2.72
CA SER A 54 -3.28 1.39 3.92
C SER A 54 -2.07 0.50 3.60
N ALA A 55 -2.05 -0.15 2.43
CA ALA A 55 -0.86 -0.87 1.96
C ALA A 55 0.33 0.11 1.76
N ALA A 56 0.11 1.24 1.09
CA ALA A 56 1.13 2.26 0.90
C ALA A 56 1.60 2.91 2.22
N ASP A 57 0.72 3.00 3.23
CA ASP A 57 1.11 3.44 4.58
C ASP A 57 2.03 2.41 5.25
N MET A 58 1.67 1.12 5.17
CA MET A 58 2.45 0.03 5.74
C MET A 58 3.84 -0.01 5.12
N THR A 59 3.92 0.04 3.80
CA THR A 59 5.19 -0.01 3.09
C THR A 59 6.06 1.20 3.40
N ALA A 60 5.48 2.40 3.53
CA ALA A 60 6.23 3.58 3.93
C ALA A 60 6.87 3.43 5.32
N VAL A 61 6.14 2.86 6.28
CA VAL A 61 6.69 2.55 7.61
C VAL A 61 7.77 1.47 7.51
N MET A 62 7.53 0.39 6.78
CA MET A 62 8.51 -0.69 6.57
C MET A 62 9.81 -0.17 5.94
N LEU A 63 9.75 0.71 4.94
CA LEU A 63 10.93 1.28 4.32
C LEU A 63 11.70 2.19 5.29
N ALA A 64 10.98 2.98 6.09
CA ALA A 64 11.60 3.86 7.09
C ALA A 64 12.31 3.05 8.19
N THR A 65 11.67 1.98 8.67
CA THR A 65 12.20 1.09 9.71
C THR A 65 13.34 0.21 9.18
N LEU A 66 13.28 -0.24 7.93
CA LEU A 66 14.35 -0.99 7.27
C LEU A 66 15.59 -0.13 7.07
N ARG A 67 15.43 1.11 6.57
CA ARG A 67 16.56 2.03 6.35
C ARG A 67 17.38 2.30 7.61
N GLN A 68 16.75 2.25 8.79
CA GLN A 68 17.44 2.41 10.07
C GLN A 68 18.18 1.14 10.53
N ARG A 69 17.79 -0.03 10.03
CA ARG A 69 18.36 -1.34 10.42
C ARG A 69 19.46 -1.83 9.51
N LEU A 70 19.51 -1.35 8.26
CA LEU A 70 20.49 -1.85 7.30
C LEU A 70 21.93 -1.57 7.77
N PRO A 71 22.78 -2.62 7.88
CA PRO A 71 24.19 -2.44 8.20
C PRO A 71 24.92 -1.78 7.04
N ALA A 72 25.96 -0.98 7.30
CA ALA A 72 26.81 -0.50 6.22
C ALA A 72 27.65 -1.66 5.64
N PRO A 73 27.82 -1.77 4.31
CA PRO A 73 27.41 -0.84 3.26
C PRO A 73 26.06 -1.17 2.58
N ALA A 74 25.21 -2.01 3.17
CA ALA A 74 23.90 -2.37 2.61
C ALA A 74 22.99 -1.14 2.46
N HIS A 75 22.25 -1.07 1.36
CA HIS A 75 21.37 0.06 1.07
C HIS A 75 20.18 -0.31 0.19
N LEU A 76 19.06 0.37 0.42
CA LEU A 76 17.88 0.29 -0.44
C LEU A 76 18.21 0.87 -1.82
N VAL A 77 18.02 0.08 -2.88
CA VAL A 77 18.27 0.49 -4.27
C VAL A 77 16.99 0.65 -5.07
N PHE A 78 15.93 -0.08 -4.71
CA PHE A 78 14.68 -0.02 -5.44
C PHE A 78 13.47 -0.34 -4.55
N PHE A 79 12.33 0.23 -4.94
CA PHE A 79 11.05 -0.02 -4.33
C PHE A 79 9.96 0.02 -5.41
N GLN A 80 9.20 -1.07 -5.57
CA GLN A 80 8.05 -1.16 -6.46
C GLN A 80 6.87 -1.76 -5.70
N HIS A 81 6.00 -0.91 -5.17
CA HIS A 81 4.74 -1.28 -4.51
C HIS A 81 4.87 -2.30 -3.36
N ASP A 82 4.94 -3.58 -3.67
CA ASP A 82 5.09 -4.72 -2.75
C ASP A 82 6.51 -5.33 -2.77
N GLU A 83 7.40 -4.81 -3.60
CA GLU A 83 8.77 -5.27 -3.76
C GLU A 83 9.78 -4.23 -3.26
N VAL A 84 10.79 -4.70 -2.53
CA VAL A 84 11.93 -3.91 -2.07
C VAL A 84 13.22 -4.62 -2.46
N ILE A 85 14.21 -3.85 -2.92
CA ILE A 85 15.53 -4.39 -3.26
C ILE A 85 16.57 -3.69 -2.39
N VAL A 86 17.37 -4.51 -1.72
CA VAL A 86 18.56 -4.10 -0.98
C VAL A 86 19.78 -4.63 -1.72
N HIS A 87 20.73 -3.75 -2.01
CA HIS A 87 22.04 -4.16 -2.48
C HIS A 87 22.98 -4.23 -1.28
N THR A 88 23.65 -5.36 -1.12
CA THR A 88 24.47 -5.68 0.05
C THR A 88 25.59 -6.66 -0.32
N PRO A 89 26.75 -6.61 0.36
CA PRO A 89 27.72 -7.70 0.33
C PRO A 89 27.08 -9.03 0.74
N GLU A 90 27.57 -10.14 0.18
CA GLU A 90 27.06 -11.50 0.42
C GLU A 90 27.12 -11.87 1.90
N GLU A 91 28.17 -11.44 2.61
CA GLU A 91 28.38 -11.76 4.02
C GLU A 91 27.32 -11.14 4.93
N LEU A 92 26.59 -10.12 4.45
CA LEU A 92 25.53 -9.44 5.18
C LEU A 92 24.13 -9.89 4.74
N ALA A 93 24.00 -10.85 3.81
CA ALA A 93 22.71 -11.26 3.25
C ALA A 93 21.74 -11.79 4.32
N GLU A 94 22.22 -12.58 5.28
CA GLU A 94 21.39 -13.10 6.39
C GLU A 94 20.95 -11.99 7.35
N GLU A 95 21.85 -11.05 7.66
CA GLU A 95 21.54 -9.90 8.52
C GLU A 95 20.49 -8.98 7.86
N VAL A 96 20.65 -8.70 6.57
CA VAL A 96 19.68 -7.92 5.78
C VAL A 96 18.33 -8.64 5.71
N THR A 97 18.31 -9.95 5.50
CA THR A 97 17.08 -10.76 5.49
C THR A 97 16.32 -10.66 6.82
N THR A 98 17.06 -10.69 7.93
CA THR A 98 16.51 -10.49 9.27
C THR A 98 15.96 -9.07 9.43
N ALA A 99 16.74 -8.06 9.02
CA ALA A 99 16.32 -6.67 9.08
C ALA A 99 15.03 -6.39 8.29
N ILE A 100 14.87 -7.00 7.11
CA ILE A 100 13.64 -6.91 6.31
C ILE A 100 12.47 -7.55 7.07
N THR A 101 12.64 -8.76 7.59
CA THR A 101 11.61 -9.49 8.34
C THR A 101 11.14 -8.70 9.57
N ASP A 102 12.08 -8.17 10.35
CA ASP A 102 11.79 -7.35 11.53
C ASP A 102 11.07 -6.05 11.17
N SER A 103 11.44 -5.43 10.04
CA SER A 103 10.81 -4.20 9.56
C SER A 103 9.37 -4.42 9.14
N VAL A 104 9.06 -5.55 8.51
CA VAL A 104 7.68 -5.96 8.17
C VAL A 104 6.87 -6.20 9.44
N ALA A 105 7.43 -6.94 10.40
CA ALA A 105 6.77 -7.22 11.67
C ALA A 105 6.48 -5.92 12.47
N GLU A 106 7.45 -5.00 12.50
CA GLU A 106 7.27 -3.70 13.15
C GLU A 106 6.22 -2.85 12.44
N ALA A 107 6.25 -2.74 11.11
CA ALA A 107 5.26 -1.98 10.35
C ALA A 107 3.84 -2.52 10.58
N ALA A 108 3.68 -3.84 10.57
CA ALA A 108 2.40 -4.48 10.87
C ALA A 108 1.91 -4.14 12.29
N ARG A 109 2.79 -4.24 13.29
CA ARG A 109 2.48 -3.91 14.69
C ARG A 109 2.11 -2.44 14.86
N MET A 110 2.81 -1.51 14.20
CA MET A 110 2.55 -0.07 14.31
C MET A 110 1.20 0.33 13.68
N LEU A 111 0.82 -0.26 12.54
CA LEU A 111 -0.40 0.11 11.84
C LEU A 111 -1.65 -0.62 12.33
N PHE A 112 -1.51 -1.90 12.66
CA PHE A 112 -2.65 -2.78 12.95
C PHE A 112 -2.69 -3.24 14.42
N GLY A 113 -1.70 -2.84 15.22
CA GLY A 113 -1.57 -3.22 16.62
C GLY A 113 -0.97 -4.62 16.82
N PRO A 114 -0.55 -4.94 18.05
CA PRO A 114 0.10 -6.21 18.37
C PRO A 114 -0.83 -7.43 18.27
N ALA A 115 -2.15 -7.23 18.34
CA ALA A 115 -3.16 -8.28 18.26
C ALA A 115 -3.73 -8.47 16.84
N CYS A 116 -3.06 -7.95 15.81
CA CYS A 116 -3.50 -8.14 14.43
C CYS A 116 -3.51 -9.64 14.09
N PRO A 117 -4.66 -10.23 13.70
CA PRO A 117 -4.75 -11.66 13.38
C PRO A 117 -4.20 -12.00 11.99
N VAL A 118 -3.87 -10.98 11.19
CA VAL A 118 -3.40 -11.13 9.81
C VAL A 118 -1.88 -11.24 9.79
N ARG A 119 -1.37 -12.18 8.98
CA ARG A 119 0.06 -12.32 8.71
C ARG A 119 0.42 -11.58 7.42
N PHE A 120 1.62 -11.01 7.38
CA PHE A 120 2.16 -10.29 6.24
C PHE A 120 3.43 -10.99 5.75
N PRO A 121 3.30 -12.16 5.09
CA PRO A 121 4.45 -12.89 4.58
C PRO A 121 5.15 -12.08 3.48
N LEU A 122 6.48 -12.08 3.51
CA LEU A 122 7.31 -11.54 2.44
C LEU A 122 8.25 -12.66 1.98
N HIS A 123 8.31 -12.87 0.66
CA HIS A 123 9.32 -13.74 0.07
C HIS A 123 10.63 -12.96 -0.04
N ILE A 124 11.71 -13.49 0.52
CA ILE A 124 13.03 -12.87 0.50
C ILE A 124 13.99 -13.87 -0.13
N ALA A 125 14.64 -13.45 -1.20
CA ALA A 125 15.63 -14.25 -1.91
C ALA A 125 16.89 -13.41 -2.14
N PRO A 126 18.02 -13.75 -1.50
CA PRO A 126 19.33 -13.25 -1.89
C PRO A 126 19.67 -13.79 -3.29
N VAL A 127 19.92 -12.89 -4.23
CA VAL A 127 20.23 -13.22 -5.63
C VAL A 127 21.30 -12.29 -6.17
N ASP A 128 22.13 -12.78 -7.08
CA ASP A 128 23.18 -11.98 -7.72
C ASP A 128 22.61 -11.01 -8.77
N THR A 129 21.51 -11.40 -9.42
CA THR A 129 20.84 -10.61 -10.45
C THR A 129 19.35 -10.47 -10.14
N TYR A 130 18.81 -9.27 -10.29
CA TYR A 130 17.39 -9.00 -10.05
C TYR A 130 16.45 -9.88 -10.90
N ALA A 131 16.90 -10.31 -12.08
CA ALA A 131 16.13 -11.22 -12.95
C ALA A 131 15.81 -12.58 -12.29
N ASP A 132 16.61 -12.99 -11.31
CA ASP A 132 16.49 -14.27 -10.62
C ASP A 132 15.66 -14.17 -9.32
N ALA A 133 15.14 -12.99 -8.98
CA ALA A 133 14.37 -12.74 -7.75
C ALA A 133 12.94 -13.34 -7.76
N LYS A 134 12.54 -14.04 -8.84
CA LYS A 134 11.19 -14.55 -9.07
C LYS A 134 11.08 -16.07 -9.02
#